data_AF-A0A0D0CYL9-F1
#
_entry.id   AF-A0A0D0CYL9-F1
#
_cell.length_a   1.000
_cell.length_b   1.000
_cell.length_c   1.000
_cell.angle_alpha   90.00
_cell.angle_beta   90.00
_cell.angle_gamma   90.00
#
_symmetry.space_group_name_H-M   'P 1'
#
loop_
_entity.id
_entity.type
_entity.pdbx_description
1 polymer ?
#
loop_
_entity_poly.entity_id
_entity_poly.type
_entity_poly.pdbx_seq_one_letter_code
_entity_poly.pdbx_strand_id
1 'polypeptide(L)'
;MPQLKPQSSSKQLDNRQFIRTVKDLESLVVQRLFEPSKANLASTGYKLRKQISKAIVKRSAAIRTALEKYNKLAPLQTPPRPILQYNDIVSYAVLAEFDLIKYSRHDVLAKPWSNPTHREMAIKYLKVLRAEEEIVRLNVEIHRLQTWVNDEDAHIKAAASRLEVTNPLAAEIWGLYHRQRRVNDVHRSRLAGIYKLKGYSGFVYNGTEEDGDVSDVEEEELGEEAARLLCY
;
A
#
# COMPACT_ATOMS: atom_id res chain seq x y z
N MET A 1 -26.80 -18.38 -21.97
CA MET A 1 -27.13 -17.61 -20.75
C MET A 1 -27.87 -18.53 -19.78
N PRO A 2 -27.26 -19.05 -18.71
CA PRO A 2 -27.98 -19.86 -17.74
C PRO A 2 -28.87 -18.95 -16.90
N GLN A 3 -30.18 -19.17 -16.99
CA GLN A 3 -31.22 -18.47 -16.24
C GLN A 3 -30.99 -18.63 -14.72
N LEU A 4 -30.76 -17.52 -14.01
CA LEU A 4 -30.75 -17.47 -12.55
C LEU A 4 -32.18 -17.73 -12.04
N LYS A 5 -32.46 -18.97 -11.61
CA LYS A 5 -33.72 -19.30 -10.94
C LYS A 5 -33.90 -18.40 -9.70
N PRO A 6 -35.09 -17.80 -9.48
CA PRO A 6 -35.34 -17.00 -8.29
C PRO A 6 -35.20 -17.87 -7.04
N GLN A 7 -34.31 -17.49 -6.12
CA GLN A 7 -34.24 -18.15 -4.82
C GLN A 7 -35.54 -17.91 -4.05
N SER A 8 -36.02 -18.92 -3.32
CA SER A 8 -37.19 -18.80 -2.47
C SER A 8 -37.00 -17.65 -1.46
N SER A 9 -38.04 -16.83 -1.26
CA SER A 9 -38.00 -15.61 -0.43
C SER A 9 -37.40 -15.82 0.96
N SER A 10 -37.65 -16.97 1.59
CA SER A 10 -37.07 -17.36 2.88
C SER A 10 -35.53 -17.45 2.85
N LYS A 11 -34.91 -18.07 1.83
CA LYS A 11 -33.44 -18.19 1.75
C LYS A 11 -32.74 -16.84 1.64
N GLN A 12 -33.39 -15.87 1.01
CA GLN A 12 -32.84 -14.52 0.87
C GLN A 12 -32.87 -13.76 2.20
N LEU A 13 -33.90 -13.97 3.02
CA LEU A 13 -34.00 -13.38 4.36
C LEU A 13 -32.94 -13.96 5.30
N ASP A 14 -32.75 -15.28 5.28
CA ASP A 14 -31.74 -15.97 6.09
C ASP A 14 -30.32 -15.52 5.75
N ASN A 15 -30.01 -15.35 4.47
CA ASN A 15 -28.71 -14.83 4.02
C ASN A 15 -28.49 -13.36 4.41
N ARG A 16 -29.53 -12.51 4.37
CA ARG A 16 -29.43 -11.11 4.84
C ARG A 16 -29.15 -11.05 6.33
N GLN A 17 -29.83 -11.89 7.11
CA GLN A 17 -29.59 -11.99 8.56
C GLN A 17 -28.17 -12.46 8.84
N PHE A 18 -27.70 -13.48 8.13
CA PHE A 18 -26.32 -13.95 8.24
C PHE A 18 -25.30 -12.85 7.91
N ILE A 19 -25.43 -12.18 6.76
CA ILE A 19 -24.53 -11.07 6.37
C ILE A 19 -24.51 -9.97 7.43
N ARG A 20 -25.66 -9.64 8.02
CA ARG A 20 -25.73 -8.64 9.10
C ARG A 20 -24.97 -9.11 10.33
N THR A 21 -25.14 -10.37 10.75
CA THR A 21 -24.37 -10.91 11.88
C THR A 21 -22.86 -10.93 11.64
N VAL A 22 -22.42 -11.21 10.41
CA VAL A 22 -20.99 -11.14 10.05
C VAL A 22 -20.48 -9.70 10.13
N LYS A 23 -21.22 -8.72 9.59
CA LYS A 23 -20.86 -7.30 9.69
C LYS A 23 -20.82 -6.79 11.14
N ASP A 24 -21.77 -7.22 11.96
CA ASP A 24 -21.80 -6.84 13.38
C ASP A 24 -20.59 -7.43 14.13
N LEU A 25 -20.24 -8.68 13.85
CA LEU A 25 -19.04 -9.33 14.39
C LEU A 25 -17.77 -8.63 13.93
N GLU A 26 -17.63 -8.37 12.63
CA GLU A 26 -16.52 -7.64 12.02
C GLU A 26 -16.31 -6.27 12.69
N SER A 27 -17.38 -5.46 12.81
CA SER A 27 -17.33 -4.15 13.45
C SER A 27 -16.84 -4.21 14.90
N LEU A 28 -17.29 -5.20 15.68
CA LEU A 28 -16.86 -5.38 17.07
C LEU A 28 -15.38 -5.76 17.17
N VAL A 29 -14.89 -6.60 16.26
CA VAL A 29 -13.48 -7.02 16.19
C VAL A 29 -12.60 -5.83 15.81
N VAL A 30 -12.98 -5.09 14.78
CA VAL A 30 -12.26 -3.89 14.34
C VAL A 30 -12.19 -2.85 15.45
N GLN A 31 -13.31 -2.56 16.12
CA GLN A 31 -13.31 -1.63 17.25
C GLN A 31 -12.33 -2.07 18.34
N ARG A 32 -12.34 -3.36 18.68
CA ARG A 32 -11.45 -3.92 19.68
C ARG A 32 -9.97 -3.77 19.31
N LEU A 33 -9.59 -3.97 18.06
CA LEU A 33 -8.20 -3.84 17.62
C LEU A 33 -7.63 -2.45 17.90
N PHE A 34 -8.46 -1.42 17.80
CA PHE A 34 -8.05 -0.02 18.06
C PHE A 34 -8.14 0.41 19.53
N GLU A 35 -8.55 -0.46 20.46
CA GLU A 35 -8.63 -0.11 21.88
C GLU A 35 -7.32 -0.21 22.66
N PRO A 36 -6.51 -1.28 22.51
CA PRO A 36 -5.23 -1.38 23.20
C PRO A 36 -4.29 -0.22 22.85
N SER A 37 -4.29 0.24 21.60
CA SER A 37 -3.49 1.40 21.19
C SER A 37 -3.90 2.68 21.91
N LYS A 38 -5.18 2.83 22.28
CA LYS A 38 -5.68 3.96 23.07
C LYS A 38 -5.17 3.95 24.51
N ALA A 39 -4.90 2.78 25.08
CA ALA A 39 -4.34 2.66 26.43
C ALA A 39 -2.86 3.09 26.50
N ASN A 40 -2.14 2.97 25.37
CA ASN A 40 -0.71 3.26 25.25
C ASN A 40 -0.39 4.70 24.81
N LEU A 41 -1.40 5.55 24.58
CA LEU A 41 -1.21 6.97 24.30
C LEU A 41 -0.61 7.67 25.53
N ALA A 42 0.56 8.30 25.35
CA ALA A 42 1.18 9.16 26.36
C ALA A 42 0.19 10.26 26.77
N SER A 43 0.10 10.56 28.07
CA SER A 43 -0.89 11.44 28.75
C SER A 43 -2.24 10.83 29.20
N THR A 44 -2.44 9.51 29.07
CA THR A 44 -3.70 8.86 29.53
C THR A 44 -3.75 8.73 31.05
N GLY A 45 -4.51 9.60 31.73
CA GLY A 45 -4.74 9.54 33.18
C GLY A 45 -5.33 8.20 33.67
N TYR A 46 -5.07 7.84 34.93
CA TYR A 46 -5.48 6.54 35.52
C TYR A 46 -6.98 6.22 35.35
N LYS A 47 -7.86 7.23 35.51
CA LYS A 47 -9.32 7.06 35.32
C LYS A 47 -9.65 6.63 33.88
N LEU A 48 -8.99 7.21 32.89
CA LEU A 48 -9.20 6.89 31.48
C LEU A 48 -8.69 5.48 31.15
N ARG A 49 -7.51 5.09 31.67
CA ARG A 49 -7.02 3.69 31.56
C ARG A 49 -8.01 2.67 32.13
N LYS A 50 -8.60 2.95 33.30
CA LYS A 50 -9.63 2.08 33.90
C LYS A 50 -10.88 1.95 33.02
N GLN A 51 -11.32 3.03 32.37
CA GLN A 51 -12.45 2.97 31.43
C GLN A 51 -12.09 2.17 30.17
N ILE A 52 -10.88 2.33 29.65
CA ILE A 52 -10.40 1.56 28.49
C ILE A 52 -10.36 0.06 28.84
N SER A 53 -9.80 -0.33 29.99
CA SER A 53 -9.82 -1.73 30.44
C SER A 53 -11.24 -2.29 30.55
N LYS A 54 -12.17 -1.53 31.14
CA LYS A 54 -13.59 -1.93 31.20
C LYS A 54 -14.22 -2.09 29.82
N ALA A 55 -13.93 -1.16 28.90
CA ALA A 55 -14.42 -1.22 27.53
C ALA A 55 -13.90 -2.45 26.78
N ILE A 56 -12.62 -2.80 26.94
CA ILE A 56 -12.00 -4.00 26.36
C ILE A 56 -12.71 -5.27 26.86
N VAL A 57 -12.97 -5.38 28.18
CA VAL A 57 -13.69 -6.53 28.76
C VAL A 57 -15.12 -6.61 28.23
N LYS A 58 -15.85 -5.48 28.24
CA LYS A 58 -17.23 -5.41 27.72
C LYS A 58 -17.29 -5.83 26.26
N ARG A 59 -16.36 -5.35 25.43
CA ARG A 59 -16.30 -5.70 24.01
C ARG A 59 -15.87 -7.14 23.78
N SER A 60 -15.04 -7.70 24.66
CA SER A 60 -14.74 -9.15 24.66
C SER A 60 -16.00 -9.99 24.80
N ALA A 61 -16.87 -9.63 25.75
CA ALA A 61 -18.14 -10.33 25.93
C ALA A 61 -19.05 -10.14 24.71
N ALA A 62 -19.15 -8.92 24.17
CA ALA A 62 -19.95 -8.64 22.98
C ALA A 62 -19.49 -9.46 21.75
N ILE A 63 -18.18 -9.60 21.53
CA ILE A 63 -17.62 -10.44 20.46
C ILE A 63 -18.02 -11.90 20.65
N ARG A 64 -17.95 -12.44 21.87
CA ARG A 64 -18.38 -13.84 22.15
C ARG A 64 -19.86 -14.04 21.83
N THR A 65 -20.72 -13.12 22.25
CA THR A 65 -22.16 -13.20 21.94
C THR A 65 -22.44 -13.07 20.44
N ALA A 66 -21.71 -12.19 19.73
CA ALA A 66 -21.83 -12.07 18.27
C ALA A 66 -21.33 -13.33 17.55
N LEU A 67 -20.24 -13.93 18.03
CA LEU A 67 -19.70 -15.20 17.53
C LEU A 67 -20.70 -16.35 17.72
N GLU A 68 -21.37 -16.45 18.87
CA GLU A 68 -22.42 -17.46 19.10
C GLU A 68 -23.57 -17.29 18.10
N LYS A 69 -23.99 -16.05 17.83
CA LYS A 69 -25.02 -15.78 16.81
C LYS A 69 -24.56 -16.20 15.41
N TYR A 70 -23.32 -15.87 15.06
CA TYR A 70 -22.71 -16.30 13.81
C TYR A 70 -22.69 -17.84 13.71
N ASN A 71 -22.18 -18.54 14.73
CA ASN A 71 -22.05 -20.01 14.73
C ASN A 71 -23.40 -20.73 14.65
N LYS A 72 -24.50 -20.11 15.12
CA LYS A 72 -25.87 -20.61 14.92
C LYS A 72 -26.35 -20.51 13.48
N LEU A 73 -25.99 -19.44 12.77
CA LEU A 73 -26.43 -19.18 11.40
C LEU A 73 -25.51 -19.78 10.33
N ALA A 74 -24.23 -19.97 10.66
CA ALA A 74 -23.19 -20.52 9.80
C ALA A 74 -23.56 -21.85 9.11
N PRO A 75 -24.02 -22.90 9.83
CA PRO A 75 -24.38 -24.18 9.21
C PRO A 75 -25.66 -24.11 8.36
N LEU A 76 -26.50 -23.08 8.55
CA LEU A 76 -27.75 -22.90 7.81
C LEU A 76 -27.54 -22.27 6.43
N GLN A 77 -26.33 -21.76 6.15
CA GLN A 77 -26.02 -21.13 4.87
C GLN A 77 -25.82 -22.16 3.76
N THR A 78 -25.96 -21.72 2.51
CA THR A 78 -25.68 -22.53 1.31
C THR A 78 -24.62 -21.83 0.45
N PRO A 79 -23.36 -22.31 0.43
CA PRO A 79 -22.82 -23.47 1.17
C PRO A 79 -22.66 -23.22 2.68
N PRO A 80 -22.61 -24.27 3.52
CA PRO A 80 -22.45 -24.13 4.96
C PRO A 80 -21.12 -23.44 5.28
N ARG A 81 -21.12 -22.60 6.33
CA ARG A 81 -19.94 -21.83 6.75
C ARG A 81 -19.21 -22.52 7.90
N PRO A 82 -17.89 -22.34 8.02
CA PRO A 82 -17.14 -22.86 9.14
C PRO A 82 -17.60 -22.20 10.44
N ILE A 83 -17.67 -23.00 11.50
CA ILE A 83 -17.82 -22.54 12.87
C ILE A 83 -16.50 -21.91 13.28
N LEU A 84 -16.55 -20.71 13.84
CA LEU A 84 -15.37 -19.97 14.29
C LEU A 84 -15.22 -20.08 15.80
N GLN A 85 -13.97 -20.23 16.24
CA GLN A 85 -13.59 -20.08 17.64
C GLN A 85 -13.15 -18.64 17.91
N TYR A 86 -13.11 -18.27 19.19
CA TYR A 86 -12.66 -16.95 19.59
C TYR A 86 -11.20 -16.67 19.15
N ASN A 87 -10.33 -17.68 19.17
CA ASN A 87 -8.95 -17.55 18.71
C ASN A 87 -8.87 -17.26 17.21
N ASP A 88 -9.74 -17.88 16.41
CA ASP A 88 -9.81 -17.64 14.97
C ASP A 88 -10.16 -16.17 14.69
N ILE A 89 -11.10 -15.60 15.44
CA ILE A 89 -11.47 -14.18 15.33
C ILE A 89 -10.30 -13.24 15.63
N VAL A 90 -9.50 -13.55 16.66
CA VAL A 90 -8.32 -12.75 17.00
C VAL A 90 -7.27 -12.82 15.89
N SER A 91 -7.11 -14.00 15.26
CA SER A 91 -6.24 -14.17 14.10
C SER A 91 -6.80 -13.49 12.83
N TYR A 92 -8.12 -13.42 12.69
CA TYR A 92 -8.85 -12.81 11.57
C TYR A 92 -8.95 -11.28 11.72
N ALA A 93 -8.05 -10.66 12.48
CA ALA A 93 -7.95 -9.21 12.59
C ALA A 93 -7.79 -8.49 11.24
N VAL A 94 -7.50 -9.23 10.16
CA VAL A 94 -7.47 -8.74 8.78
C VAL A 94 -8.88 -8.80 8.17
N LEU A 95 -9.40 -7.63 7.77
CA LEU A 95 -10.74 -7.44 7.16
C LEU A 95 -11.05 -8.43 6.01
N ALA A 96 -10.03 -8.87 5.28
CA ALA A 96 -10.17 -9.81 4.18
C ALA A 96 -10.85 -11.13 4.57
N GLU A 97 -10.66 -11.64 5.80
CA GLU A 97 -11.27 -12.89 6.25
C GLU A 97 -12.79 -12.77 6.41
N PHE A 98 -13.25 -11.65 6.96
CA PHE A 98 -14.69 -11.41 7.15
C PHE A 98 -15.41 -11.23 5.81
N ASP A 99 -14.77 -10.55 4.85
CA ASP A 99 -15.33 -10.41 3.51
C ASP A 99 -15.44 -11.75 2.76
N LEU A 100 -14.46 -12.66 2.93
CA LEU A 100 -14.53 -14.02 2.39
C LEU A 100 -15.71 -14.80 2.99
N ILE A 101 -15.93 -14.71 4.30
CA ILE A 101 -17.04 -15.41 4.97
C ILE A 101 -18.40 -14.86 4.54
N LYS A 102 -18.50 -13.53 4.39
CA LYS A 102 -19.72 -12.80 4.05
C LYS A 102 -20.19 -13.02 2.62
N TYR A 103 -19.25 -13.04 1.67
CA TYR A 103 -19.57 -13.07 0.24
C TYR A 103 -19.15 -14.35 -0.48
N SER A 104 -18.65 -15.37 0.23
CA SER A 104 -18.28 -16.65 -0.40
C SER A 104 -19.47 -17.33 -1.08
N ARG A 105 -19.64 -17.06 -2.36
CA ARG A 105 -20.47 -17.87 -3.25
C ARG A 105 -19.60 -19.00 -3.81
N HIS A 106 -20.20 -20.12 -4.20
CA HIS A 106 -19.50 -21.18 -4.94
C HIS A 106 -18.27 -21.78 -4.24
N ASP A 107 -18.35 -21.97 -2.93
CA ASP A 107 -17.32 -22.65 -2.14
C ASP A 107 -15.91 -22.04 -2.31
N VAL A 108 -15.86 -20.71 -2.36
CA VAL A 108 -14.61 -19.94 -2.37
C VAL A 108 -13.69 -20.31 -1.20
N LEU A 109 -14.26 -20.66 -0.04
CA LEU A 109 -13.49 -21.08 1.13
C LEU A 109 -12.74 -22.39 0.91
N ALA A 110 -13.19 -23.28 0.01
CA ALA A 110 -12.46 -24.50 -0.34
C ALA A 110 -11.32 -24.27 -1.35
N LYS A 111 -11.20 -23.08 -1.95
CA LYS A 111 -10.14 -22.82 -2.92
C LYS A 111 -8.78 -22.70 -2.22
N PRO A 112 -7.70 -23.24 -2.80
CA PRO A 112 -6.37 -23.15 -2.18
C PRO A 112 -5.92 -21.72 -1.85
N TRP A 113 -6.32 -20.73 -2.65
CA TRP A 113 -6.02 -19.31 -2.43
C TRP A 113 -6.85 -18.67 -1.32
N SER A 114 -7.89 -19.29 -0.78
CA SER A 114 -8.62 -18.77 0.38
C SER A 114 -7.84 -19.00 1.68
N ASN A 115 -6.94 -19.99 1.70
CA ASN A 115 -6.12 -20.31 2.87
C ASN A 115 -5.24 -19.09 3.24
N PRO A 116 -5.31 -18.60 4.50
CA PRO A 116 -4.54 -17.44 4.95
C PRO A 116 -3.03 -17.59 4.71
N THR A 117 -2.47 -18.77 4.98
CA THR A 117 -1.04 -19.05 4.77
C THR A 117 -0.67 -18.96 3.29
N HIS A 118 -1.49 -19.53 2.40
CA HIS A 118 -1.24 -19.46 0.97
C HIS A 118 -1.35 -18.02 0.44
N ARG A 119 -2.32 -17.22 0.93
CA ARG A 119 -2.39 -15.80 0.58
C ARG A 119 -1.20 -15.02 1.06
N GLU A 120 -0.75 -15.27 2.29
CA GLU A 120 0.42 -14.59 2.83
C GLU A 120 1.67 -14.91 1.99
N MET A 121 1.84 -16.17 1.60
CA MET A 121 2.91 -16.59 0.70
C MET A 121 2.78 -15.95 -0.69
N ALA A 122 1.57 -15.92 -1.27
CA ALA A 122 1.32 -15.27 -2.56
C ALA A 122 1.62 -13.77 -2.51
N ILE A 123 1.21 -13.07 -1.44
CA ILE A 123 1.52 -11.65 -1.23
C ILE A 123 3.02 -11.44 -1.13
N LYS A 124 3.75 -12.27 -0.38
CA LYS A 124 5.22 -12.20 -0.27
C LYS A 124 5.87 -12.42 -1.64
N TYR A 125 5.45 -13.45 -2.36
CA TYR A 125 5.96 -13.76 -3.69
C TYR A 125 5.72 -12.61 -4.68
N LEU A 126 4.49 -12.08 -4.75
CA LEU A 126 4.16 -10.94 -5.61
C LEU A 126 4.93 -9.68 -5.19
N LYS A 127 5.18 -9.46 -3.89
CA LYS A 127 6.02 -8.35 -3.42
C LYS A 127 7.46 -8.49 -3.91
N VAL A 128 8.01 -9.71 -3.96
CA VAL A 128 9.36 -9.94 -4.50
C VAL A 128 9.39 -9.63 -5.99
N LEU A 129 8.44 -10.17 -6.78
CA LEU A 129 8.35 -9.87 -8.21
C LEU A 129 8.21 -8.36 -8.48
N ARG A 130 7.33 -7.68 -7.74
CA ARG A 130 7.17 -6.22 -7.88
C ARG A 130 8.39 -5.44 -7.38
N ALA A 131 9.14 -5.95 -6.41
CA ALA A 131 10.38 -5.31 -5.98
C ALA A 131 11.45 -5.36 -7.09
N GLU A 132 11.50 -6.42 -7.88
CA GLU A 132 12.41 -6.52 -9.04
C GLU A 132 12.06 -5.48 -10.11
N GLU A 133 10.77 -5.33 -10.44
CA GLU A 133 10.31 -4.27 -11.34
C GLU A 133 10.58 -2.86 -10.78
N GLU A 134 10.36 -2.68 -9.47
CA GLU A 134 10.57 -1.40 -8.80
C GLU A 134 12.05 -1.01 -8.79
N ILE A 135 12.99 -1.95 -8.74
CA ILE A 135 14.42 -1.66 -8.89
C ILE A 135 14.70 -1.01 -10.26
N VAL A 136 14.14 -1.57 -11.34
CA VAL A 136 14.31 -1.04 -12.69
C VAL A 136 13.71 0.37 -12.79
N ARG A 137 12.53 0.58 -12.21
CA ARG A 137 11.88 1.88 -12.17
C ARG A 137 12.69 2.91 -11.37
N LEU A 138 13.17 2.53 -10.19
CA LEU A 138 13.95 3.40 -9.33
C LEU A 138 15.26 3.81 -10.01
N ASN A 139 15.91 2.95 -10.80
CA ASN A 139 17.09 3.34 -11.57
C ASN A 139 16.85 4.57 -12.45
N VAL A 140 15.67 4.65 -13.09
CA VAL A 140 15.27 5.80 -13.91
C VAL A 140 14.91 7.01 -13.04
N GLU A 141 14.13 6.80 -11.97
CA GLU A 141 13.70 7.89 -11.10
C GLU A 141 14.86 8.53 -10.32
N ILE A 142 15.84 7.75 -9.89
CA ILE A 142 17.08 8.23 -9.24
C ILE A 142 17.85 9.16 -10.17
N HIS A 143 18.01 8.75 -11.44
CA HIS A 143 18.69 9.58 -12.43
C HIS A 143 17.91 10.87 -12.71
N ARG A 144 16.59 10.79 -12.91
CA ARG A 144 15.73 11.97 -13.11
C ARG A 144 15.79 12.94 -11.93
N LEU A 145 15.83 12.42 -10.70
CA LEU A 145 15.97 13.27 -9.51
C LEU A 145 17.33 13.97 -9.48
N GLN A 146 18.41 13.27 -9.87
CA GLN A 146 19.74 13.88 -9.96
C GLN A 146 19.78 15.01 -10.99
N THR A 147 19.22 14.79 -12.17
CA THR A 147 19.12 15.80 -13.23
C THR A 147 18.30 16.99 -12.77
N TRP A 148 17.10 16.75 -12.20
CA TRP A 148 16.24 17.82 -11.69
C TRP A 148 16.93 18.68 -10.63
N VAL A 149 17.66 18.07 -9.69
CA VAL A 149 18.43 18.78 -8.65
C VAL A 149 19.54 19.66 -9.26
N ASN A 150 20.19 19.18 -10.31
CA ASN A 150 21.25 19.94 -10.98
C ASN A 150 20.69 21.09 -11.82
N ASP A 151 19.63 20.83 -12.59
CA ASP A 151 18.94 21.81 -13.43
C ASP A 151 18.34 22.94 -12.58
N GLU A 152 17.72 22.62 -11.44
CA GLU A 152 17.15 23.62 -10.54
C GLU A 152 18.24 24.54 -9.98
N ASP A 153 19.36 23.99 -9.49
CA ASP A 153 20.47 24.78 -8.98
C ASP A 153 21.09 25.65 -10.07
N ALA A 154 21.29 25.11 -11.28
CA ALA A 154 21.81 25.85 -12.42
C ALA A 154 20.87 26.98 -12.84
N HIS A 155 19.56 26.71 -12.90
CA HIS A 155 18.54 27.68 -13.28
C HIS A 155 18.44 28.84 -12.29
N ILE A 156 18.39 28.56 -10.98
CA ILE A 156 18.30 29.63 -9.96
C ILE A 156 19.59 30.45 -9.95
N LYS A 157 20.77 29.79 -10.05
CA LYS A 157 22.06 30.48 -10.13
C LYS A 157 22.13 31.41 -11.35
N ALA A 158 21.74 30.91 -12.53
CA ALA A 158 21.72 31.70 -13.76
C ALA A 158 20.73 32.88 -13.66
N ALA A 159 19.57 32.69 -13.04
CA ALA A 159 18.62 33.76 -12.78
C ALA A 159 19.21 34.83 -11.83
N ALA A 160 19.90 34.42 -10.76
CA ALA A 160 20.57 35.34 -9.83
C ALA A 160 21.65 36.17 -10.54
N SER A 161 22.53 35.53 -11.30
CA SER A 161 23.61 36.18 -12.04
C SER A 161 23.11 37.16 -13.10
N ARG A 162 22.01 36.83 -13.82
CA ARG A 162 21.41 37.76 -14.81
C ARG A 162 20.87 39.03 -14.17
N LEU A 163 20.33 38.93 -12.95
CA LEU A 163 19.71 40.06 -12.27
C LEU A 163 20.72 40.91 -11.48
N GLU A 164 21.90 40.39 -11.18
CA GLU A 164 22.96 41.06 -10.41
C GLU A 164 23.37 42.42 -10.99
N VAL A 165 23.33 42.56 -12.32
CA VAL A 165 23.68 43.81 -13.01
C VAL A 165 22.55 44.84 -13.00
N THR A 166 21.29 44.41 -12.82
CA THR A 166 20.12 45.21 -13.19
C THR A 166 19.17 45.50 -12.03
N ASN A 167 19.06 44.61 -11.04
CA ASN A 167 17.96 44.65 -10.08
C ASN A 167 18.44 44.30 -8.64
N PRO A 168 18.11 45.12 -7.63
CA PRO A 168 18.41 44.79 -6.23
C PRO A 168 17.80 43.47 -5.75
N LEU A 169 16.78 42.94 -6.44
CA LEU A 169 16.19 41.62 -6.19
C LEU A 169 17.21 40.47 -6.34
N ALA A 170 18.34 40.68 -7.01
CA ALA A 170 19.40 39.68 -7.12
C ALA A 170 19.86 39.16 -5.75
N ALA A 171 19.92 40.02 -4.73
CA ALA A 171 20.32 39.61 -3.37
C ALA A 171 19.34 38.60 -2.75
N GLU A 172 18.03 38.78 -2.96
CA GLU A 172 17.00 37.84 -2.47
C GLU A 172 17.07 36.50 -3.21
N ILE A 173 17.30 36.53 -4.53
CA ILE A 173 17.43 35.30 -5.34
C ILE A 173 18.71 34.54 -4.96
N TRP A 174 19.80 35.23 -4.67
CA TRP A 174 21.00 34.61 -4.09
C TRP A 174 20.71 33.98 -2.72
N GLY A 175 19.93 34.64 -1.87
CA GLY A 175 19.45 34.07 -0.60
C GLY A 175 18.65 32.78 -0.79
N LEU A 176 17.73 32.77 -1.77
CA LEU A 176 16.98 31.58 -2.16
C LEU A 176 17.88 30.48 -2.70
N TYR A 177 18.81 30.79 -3.61
CA TYR A 177 19.79 29.84 -4.14
C TYR A 177 20.58 29.16 -3.02
N HIS A 178 21.13 29.93 -2.07
CA HIS A 178 21.89 29.35 -0.97
C HIS A 178 21.04 28.44 -0.07
N ARG A 179 19.76 28.78 0.13
CA ARG A 179 18.83 27.92 0.89
C ARG A 179 18.52 26.64 0.13
N GLN A 180 18.18 26.75 -1.16
CA GLN A 180 17.80 25.62 -1.99
C GLN A 180 18.97 24.68 -2.21
N ARG A 181 20.16 25.22 -2.51
CA ARG A 181 21.40 24.46 -2.65
C ARG A 181 21.70 23.60 -1.41
N ARG A 182 21.48 24.12 -0.19
CA ARG A 182 21.68 23.32 1.04
C ARG A 182 20.74 22.11 1.10
N VAL A 183 19.50 22.24 0.62
CA VAL A 183 18.54 21.12 0.53
C VAL A 183 18.98 20.16 -0.57
N ASN A 184 19.35 20.69 -1.73
CA ASN A 184 19.84 19.94 -2.87
C ASN A 184 21.13 19.16 -2.57
N ASP A 185 22.02 19.69 -1.74
CA ASP A 185 23.23 18.99 -1.27
C ASP A 185 22.91 17.78 -0.38
N VAL A 186 21.81 17.82 0.40
CA VAL A 186 21.32 16.65 1.14
C VAL A 186 20.81 15.59 0.16
N HIS A 187 20.09 16.00 -0.89
CA HIS A 187 19.64 15.08 -1.95
C HIS A 187 20.83 14.44 -2.67
N ARG A 188 21.82 15.23 -3.11
CA ARG A 188 23.06 14.74 -3.73
C ARG A 188 23.81 13.76 -2.84
N SER A 189 23.91 14.05 -1.55
CA SER A 189 24.58 13.16 -0.59
C SER A 189 23.87 11.81 -0.49
N ARG A 190 22.53 11.80 -0.50
CA ARG A 190 21.73 10.57 -0.49
C ARG A 190 21.84 9.81 -1.81
N LEU A 191 21.76 10.51 -2.95
CA LEU A 191 21.93 9.93 -4.29
C LEU A 191 23.32 9.30 -4.44
N ALA A 192 24.37 9.98 -3.99
CA ALA A 192 25.74 9.44 -3.95
C ALA A 192 25.85 8.18 -3.07
N GLY A 193 25.05 8.08 -2.00
CA GLY A 193 24.93 6.86 -1.21
C GLY A 193 24.25 5.73 -1.99
N ILE A 194 23.18 6.04 -2.74
CA ILE A 194 22.44 5.07 -3.56
C ILE A 194 23.31 4.49 -4.67
N TYR A 195 24.07 5.33 -5.39
CA TYR A 195 24.99 4.88 -6.45
C TYR A 195 26.08 3.92 -5.95
N LYS A 196 26.39 3.94 -4.65
CA LYS A 196 27.38 3.06 -4.01
C LYS A 196 26.77 1.76 -3.47
N LEU A 197 25.45 1.58 -3.54
CA LEU A 197 24.80 0.38 -3.04
C LEU A 197 25.20 -0.85 -3.88
N LYS A 198 25.55 -1.93 -3.18
CA LYS A 198 25.78 -3.23 -3.83
C LYS A 198 24.47 -3.70 -4.45
N GLY A 199 24.42 -3.76 -5.78
CA GLY A 199 23.23 -4.16 -6.54
C GLY A 199 22.52 -3.01 -7.26
N TYR A 200 23.02 -1.77 -7.16
CA TYR A 200 22.57 -0.71 -8.05
C TYR A 200 23.00 -1.05 -9.49
N SER A 201 22.04 -0.98 -10.43
CA SER A 201 22.24 -1.34 -11.85
C SER A 201 21.87 -0.21 -12.81
N GLY A 202 21.52 0.96 -12.27
CA GLY A 202 21.18 2.14 -13.07
C GLY A 202 22.39 2.96 -13.51
N PHE A 203 22.12 4.04 -14.23
CA PHE A 203 23.16 4.97 -14.68
C PHE A 203 23.75 5.75 -13.51
N VAL A 204 25.07 5.72 -13.37
CA VAL A 204 25.79 6.50 -12.35
C VAL A 204 26.14 7.86 -12.92
N TYR A 205 25.64 8.91 -12.27
CA TYR A 205 25.98 10.28 -12.64
C TYR A 205 27.42 10.61 -12.24
N ASN A 206 28.30 10.82 -13.23
CA ASN A 206 29.73 11.09 -13.02
C ASN A 206 30.09 12.58 -12.89
N GLY A 207 29.12 13.48 -12.87
CA GLY A 207 29.38 14.90 -12.59
C GLY A 207 30.03 15.72 -13.70
N THR A 208 30.30 15.13 -14.86
CA THR A 208 30.73 15.86 -16.04
C THR A 208 29.50 16.26 -16.85
N GLU A 209 29.22 17.56 -16.89
CA GLU A 209 28.46 18.19 -17.95
C GLU A 209 29.21 17.90 -19.27
N GLU A 210 28.85 16.81 -19.95
CA GLU A 210 28.97 16.81 -21.40
C GLU A 210 27.70 17.50 -21.88
N ASP A 211 27.85 18.75 -22.30
CA ASP A 211 26.92 19.42 -23.19
C ASP A 211 26.60 18.42 -24.32
N GLY A 212 25.41 17.85 -24.26
CA GLY A 212 24.88 16.99 -25.30
C GLY A 212 24.66 17.85 -26.54
N ASP A 213 25.68 17.89 -27.39
CA ASP A 213 25.51 18.17 -28.81
C ASP A 213 24.43 17.20 -29.32
N VAL A 214 23.36 17.78 -29.85
CA VAL A 214 22.28 17.04 -30.50
C VAL A 214 22.85 16.56 -31.82
N SER A 215 23.58 15.45 -31.81
CA SER A 215 23.83 14.69 -33.02
C SER A 215 22.61 13.82 -33.28
N ASP A 216 21.88 14.16 -34.35
CA ASP A 216 20.77 13.43 -34.92
C ASP A 216 21.06 11.91 -34.93
N VAL A 217 20.30 11.15 -34.16
CA VAL A 217 20.25 9.69 -34.31
C VAL A 217 19.19 9.41 -35.34
N GLU A 218 19.65 9.02 -36.53
CA GLU A 218 18.83 8.47 -37.60
C GLU A 218 17.91 7.37 -37.05
N GLU A 219 16.61 7.49 -37.33
CA GLU A 219 15.64 6.41 -37.16
C GLU A 219 16.05 5.24 -38.05
N GLU A 220 16.63 4.19 -37.46
CA GLU A 220 16.77 2.90 -38.11
C GLU A 220 15.69 1.94 -37.60
N GLU A 221 14.82 1.54 -38.51
CA GLU A 221 13.72 0.59 -38.35
C GLU A 221 14.18 -0.73 -37.71
N LEU A 222 13.63 -1.06 -36.53
CA LEU A 222 13.53 -2.44 -36.07
C LEU A 222 12.07 -2.75 -35.68
N GLY A 223 11.17 -2.52 -36.64
CA GLY A 223 9.91 -3.22 -36.70
C GLY A 223 10.15 -4.61 -37.30
N GLU A 224 10.08 -5.65 -36.46
CA GLU A 224 9.39 -6.94 -36.77
C GLU A 224 9.59 -8.02 -35.70
N GLU A 225 10.56 -7.91 -34.79
CA GLU A 225 10.84 -9.03 -33.85
C GLU A 225 10.03 -8.99 -32.54
N ALA A 226 9.57 -7.81 -32.10
CA ALA A 226 8.74 -7.67 -30.90
C ALA A 226 7.29 -8.18 -31.07
N ALA A 227 6.80 -8.31 -32.31
CA ALA A 227 5.45 -8.81 -32.58
C ALA A 227 5.33 -10.35 -32.49
N ARG A 228 6.46 -11.09 -32.48
CA ARG A 228 6.45 -12.56 -32.43
C ARG A 228 6.43 -13.15 -31.01
N LEU A 229 6.65 -12.35 -29.97
CA LEU A 229 6.71 -12.83 -28.58
C LEU A 229 5.44 -12.57 -27.75
N LEU A 230 4.37 -12.06 -28.37
CA LEU A 230 3.07 -11.84 -27.72
C LEU A 230 1.94 -12.78 -28.20
N CYS A 231 2.28 -13.90 -28.84
CA CYS A 231 1.32 -14.93 -29.23
C CYS A 231 1.77 -16.35 -28.80
N TYR A 232 1.96 -16.55 -27.50
CA TYR A 232 1.74 -17.85 -26.83
C TYR A 232 1.24 -17.63 -25.40
#